data_AF-A0A9D5IEK3-F1
#
_entry.id   AF-A0A9D5IEK3-F1
#
_cell.length_a   1.000
_cell.length_b   1.000
_cell.length_c   1.000
_cell.angle_alpha   90.00
_cell.angle_beta   90.00
_cell.angle_gamma   90.00
#
_symmetry.space_group_name_H-M   'P 1'
#
loop_
_entity.id
_entity.type
_entity.pdbx_description
1 polymer ?
#
loop_
_entity_poly.entity_id
_entity_poly.type
_entity_poly.pdbx_seq_one_letter_code
_entity_poly.pdbx_strand_id
1 'polypeptide(L)'
;MPRNPRCILPGIAYHIVQRGTNRQTVFFRAADHAAYLRLLGENLADAQVRLLAWCQMTNHVHLIAVPEHEDSLAILFRRTHGRYAQMINAQRNRSGHLWQSRYFGCPLSETHLGRALAYVELNPVRAGIVRKPEQYQWSSAQVHLGLAPDRHRLLDLDFWREHGATETWQSLLATPEDPAETRLIRRCTFSGRPYGDEDFLARFEELFHRKFRRLKTTPAAA
;
A
#
# COMPACT_ATOMS: atom_id res chain seq x y z
N MET A 1 0.91 1.19 -26.00
CA MET A 1 0.21 2.44 -25.58
C MET A 1 0.92 3.02 -24.37
N PRO A 2 1.20 4.34 -24.34
CA PRO A 2 1.70 4.99 -23.14
C PRO A 2 0.68 4.85 -22.01
N ARG A 3 1.13 4.48 -20.81
CA ARG A 3 0.25 4.44 -19.63
C ARG A 3 0.00 5.85 -19.15
N ASN A 4 -1.23 6.15 -18.75
CA ASN A 4 -1.56 7.45 -18.16
C ASN A 4 -0.58 7.81 -17.03
N PRO A 5 -0.18 9.10 -16.95
CA PRO A 5 0.60 9.59 -15.83
C PRO A 5 -0.14 9.34 -14.51
N ARG A 6 0.65 9.15 -13.44
CA ARG A 6 0.08 8.99 -12.11
C ARG A 6 -0.30 10.37 -11.58
N CYS A 7 -1.44 10.43 -10.92
CA CYS A 7 -1.93 11.61 -10.23
C CYS A 7 -1.43 11.56 -8.78
N ILE A 8 -0.22 12.07 -8.55
CA ILE A 8 0.40 12.16 -7.23
C ILE A 8 0.20 13.57 -6.69
N LEU A 9 -0.44 13.67 -5.53
CA LEU A 9 -0.66 14.91 -4.79
C LEU A 9 0.16 14.81 -3.50
N PRO A 10 1.19 15.67 -3.33
CA PRO A 10 1.94 15.76 -2.09
C PRO A 10 1.06 15.88 -0.83
N GLY A 11 1.53 15.28 0.27
CA GLY A 11 0.86 15.31 1.57
C GLY A 11 -0.34 14.35 1.71
N ILE A 12 -0.80 13.71 0.63
CA ILE A 12 -1.91 12.76 0.67
C ILE A 12 -1.42 11.31 0.80
N ALA A 13 -2.10 10.50 1.60
CA ALA A 13 -1.78 9.08 1.73
C ALA A 13 -2.19 8.28 0.48
N TYR A 14 -1.36 7.31 0.10
CA TYR A 14 -1.60 6.39 -1.00
C TYR A 14 -1.57 4.95 -0.52
N HIS A 15 -2.60 4.17 -0.88
CA HIS A 15 -2.51 2.72 -0.79
C HIS A 15 -1.80 2.18 -2.03
N ILE A 16 -0.69 1.49 -1.80
CA ILE A 16 0.24 1.02 -2.83
C ILE A 16 0.36 -0.50 -2.75
N VAL A 17 0.37 -1.14 -3.91
CA VAL A 17 0.59 -2.58 -4.06
C VAL A 17 1.67 -2.83 -5.09
N GLN A 18 2.67 -3.62 -4.72
CA GLN A 18 3.63 -4.18 -5.66
C GLN A 18 3.54 -5.70 -5.66
N ARG A 19 3.41 -6.30 -6.84
CA ARG A 19 3.09 -7.72 -7.01
C ARG A 19 4.03 -8.41 -7.99
N GLY A 20 4.39 -9.66 -7.70
CA GLY A 20 5.19 -10.50 -8.58
C GLY A 20 4.52 -10.76 -9.93
N THR A 21 5.33 -10.83 -10.99
CA THR A 21 4.88 -11.23 -12.33
C THR A 21 4.14 -12.57 -12.26
N ASN A 22 3.01 -12.69 -12.96
CA ASN A 22 2.15 -13.89 -12.91
C ASN A 22 1.75 -14.31 -11.49
N ARG A 23 1.72 -13.37 -10.53
CA ARG A 23 1.46 -13.63 -9.10
C ARG A 23 2.47 -14.61 -8.48
N GLN A 24 3.65 -14.75 -9.06
CA GLN A 24 4.71 -15.60 -8.55
C GLN A 24 5.19 -15.14 -7.17
N THR A 25 5.73 -16.06 -6.39
CA THR A 25 6.44 -15.77 -5.14
C THR A 25 7.55 -14.75 -5.36
N VAL A 26 7.63 -13.74 -4.49
CA VAL A 26 8.68 -12.72 -4.49
C VAL A 26 9.47 -12.70 -3.20
N PHE A 27 8.91 -13.23 -2.11
CA PHE A 27 9.61 -13.49 -0.85
C PHE A 27 9.61 -14.99 -0.59
N PHE A 28 10.79 -15.60 -0.62
CA PHE A 28 10.91 -17.05 -0.56
C PHE A 28 11.40 -17.54 0.82
N ARG A 29 12.04 -16.66 1.58
CA ARG A 29 12.55 -16.91 2.92
C ARG A 29 12.48 -15.63 3.75
N ALA A 30 12.58 -15.76 5.07
CA ALA A 30 12.57 -14.63 6.01
C ALA A 30 13.62 -13.55 5.68
N ALA A 31 14.81 -13.96 5.24
CA ALA A 31 15.86 -13.02 4.84
C ALA A 31 15.48 -12.13 3.65
N ASP A 32 14.61 -12.61 2.76
CA ASP A 32 14.14 -11.82 1.61
C ASP A 32 13.19 -10.71 2.08
N HIS A 33 12.28 -11.02 3.00
CA HIS A 33 11.41 -10.02 3.63
C HIS A 33 12.23 -8.94 4.37
N ALA A 34 13.20 -9.36 5.18
CA ALA A 34 14.07 -8.43 5.91
C ALA A 34 14.89 -7.55 4.95
N ALA A 35 15.42 -8.14 3.86
CA ALA A 35 16.16 -7.39 2.84
C ALA A 35 15.29 -6.35 2.13
N TYR A 36 14.02 -6.67 1.83
CA TYR A 36 13.08 -5.69 1.27
C TYR A 36 12.83 -4.53 2.22
N LEU A 37 12.54 -4.81 3.51
CA LEU A 37 12.30 -3.77 4.51
C LEU A 37 13.51 -2.86 4.71
N ARG A 38 14.72 -3.44 4.74
CA ARG A 38 15.97 -2.67 4.77
C ARG A 38 16.10 -1.76 3.54
N LEU A 39 15.92 -2.29 2.34
CA LEU A 39 15.98 -1.51 1.10
C LEU A 39 14.88 -0.44 1.03
N LEU A 40 13.73 -0.67 1.64
CA LEU A 40 12.68 0.35 1.74
C LEU A 40 13.14 1.47 2.67
N GLY A 41 13.57 1.14 3.89
CA GLY A 41 14.02 2.09 4.90
C GLY A 41 15.19 2.96 4.45
N GLU A 42 16.18 2.38 3.76
CA GLU A 42 17.32 3.10 3.18
C GLU A 42 16.93 4.19 2.17
N ASN A 43 15.71 4.14 1.61
CA ASN A 43 15.28 5.05 0.56
C ASN A 43 14.13 5.98 0.98
N LEU A 44 13.53 5.81 2.17
CA LEU A 44 12.40 6.62 2.61
C LEU A 44 12.78 8.10 2.77
N ALA A 45 13.88 8.37 3.47
CA ALA A 45 14.36 9.74 3.72
C ALA A 45 14.76 10.45 2.42
N ASP A 46 15.62 9.83 1.61
CA ASP A 46 16.05 10.36 0.31
C ASP A 46 14.90 10.62 -0.66
N ALA A 47 13.86 9.79 -0.63
CA ALA A 47 12.69 9.95 -1.48
C ALA A 47 11.64 10.89 -0.87
N GLN A 48 11.85 11.35 0.36
CA GLN A 48 10.91 12.17 1.13
C GLN A 48 9.51 11.54 1.16
N VAL A 49 9.45 10.30 1.66
CA VAL A 49 8.22 9.53 1.83
C VAL A 49 8.07 9.11 3.27
N ARG A 50 6.92 9.40 3.87
CA ARG A 50 6.50 8.86 5.16
C ARG A 50 5.72 7.57 4.94
N LEU A 51 5.98 6.53 5.72
CA LEU A 51 5.26 5.26 5.62
C LEU A 51 4.34 5.10 6.82
N LEU A 52 3.05 4.88 6.57
CA LEU A 52 2.04 4.78 7.63
C LEU A 52 1.70 3.34 7.98
N ALA A 53 1.78 2.40 7.03
CA ALA A 53 1.59 0.97 7.29
C ALA A 53 2.21 0.12 6.17
N TRP A 54 2.47 -1.15 6.47
CA TRP A 54 2.98 -2.10 5.49
C TRP A 54 2.58 -3.55 5.82
N CYS A 55 2.44 -4.39 4.79
CA CYS A 55 2.28 -5.83 4.93
C CYS A 55 2.89 -6.56 3.72
N GLN A 56 3.83 -7.46 3.96
CA GLN A 56 4.47 -8.28 2.93
C GLN A 56 3.84 -9.67 2.88
N MET A 57 3.16 -9.98 1.79
CA MET A 57 2.64 -11.32 1.49
C MET A 57 3.62 -12.06 0.59
N THR A 58 3.52 -13.39 0.48
CA THR A 58 4.46 -14.22 -0.30
C THR A 58 4.72 -13.73 -1.75
N ASN A 59 3.69 -13.19 -2.43
CA ASN A 59 3.77 -12.76 -3.83
C ASN A 59 3.51 -11.26 -4.07
N HIS A 60 3.31 -10.47 -3.01
CA HIS A 60 3.08 -9.03 -3.12
C HIS A 60 3.28 -8.29 -1.80
N VAL A 61 3.43 -6.98 -1.85
CA VAL A 61 3.51 -6.10 -0.69
C VAL A 61 2.45 -5.00 -0.80
N HIS A 62 1.82 -4.70 0.34
CA HIS A 62 0.89 -3.60 0.56
C HIS A 62 1.58 -2.53 1.40
N LEU A 63 1.42 -1.26 1.04
CA LEU A 63 1.99 -0.10 1.73
C LEU A 63 0.96 1.03 1.79
N ILE A 64 0.93 1.78 2.89
CA ILE A 64 0.30 3.10 2.96
C ILE A 64 1.42 4.13 3.09
N ALA A 65 1.57 5.04 2.11
CA ALA A 65 2.68 6.00 2.08
C ALA A 65 2.20 7.41 1.73
N VAL A 66 2.84 8.42 2.32
CA VAL A 66 2.59 9.84 2.08
C VAL A 66 3.84 10.45 1.42
N PRO A 67 3.76 10.87 0.15
CA PRO A 67 4.85 11.55 -0.52
C PRO A 67 4.89 13.05 -0.19
N GLU A 68 6.09 13.61 -0.04
CA GLU A 68 6.30 15.06 0.09
C GLU A 68 6.31 15.78 -1.27
N HIS A 69 6.65 15.07 -2.35
CA HIS A 69 6.72 15.60 -3.71
C HIS A 69 6.04 14.67 -4.73
N GLU A 70 5.72 15.20 -5.91
CA GLU A 70 5.00 14.46 -6.95
C GLU A 70 5.76 13.23 -7.47
N ASP A 71 7.10 13.25 -7.41
CA ASP A 71 7.99 12.19 -7.85
C ASP A 71 8.52 11.29 -6.72
N SER A 72 8.28 11.63 -5.45
CA SER A 72 8.75 10.89 -4.27
C SER A 72 8.48 9.38 -4.34
N LEU A 73 7.23 8.99 -4.65
CA LEU A 73 6.90 7.56 -4.78
C LEU A 73 7.60 6.90 -5.97
N ALA A 74 7.80 7.64 -7.07
CA ALA A 74 8.50 7.11 -8.24
C ALA A 74 9.98 6.86 -7.91
N ILE A 75 10.64 7.79 -7.21
CA ILE A 75 12.02 7.66 -6.74
C ILE A 75 12.14 6.47 -5.79
N LEU A 76 11.32 6.42 -4.73
CA LEU A 76 11.34 5.36 -3.71
C LEU A 76 11.24 3.98 -4.37
N PHE A 77 10.17 3.75 -5.13
CA PHE A 77 9.90 2.42 -5.66
C PHE A 77 10.82 2.03 -6.80
N ARG A 78 11.35 2.98 -7.59
CA ARG A 78 12.39 2.66 -8.57
C ARG A 78 13.63 2.10 -7.87
N ARG A 79 14.09 2.72 -6.79
CA ARG A 79 15.28 2.29 -6.04
C ARG A 79 15.03 0.98 -5.30
N THR A 80 13.98 0.91 -4.48
CA THR A 80 13.67 -0.27 -3.66
C THR A 80 13.32 -1.49 -4.53
N HIS A 81 12.37 -1.36 -5.46
CA HIS A 81 11.92 -2.51 -6.25
C HIS A 81 12.97 -2.97 -7.27
N GLY A 82 13.73 -2.04 -7.83
CA GLY A 82 14.82 -2.34 -8.75
C GLY A 82 15.94 -3.14 -8.08
N ARG A 83 16.47 -2.65 -6.95
CA ARG A 83 17.53 -3.33 -6.19
C ARG A 83 17.06 -4.69 -5.66
N TYR A 84 15.83 -4.76 -5.14
CA TYR A 84 15.28 -6.01 -4.65
C TYR A 84 15.13 -7.06 -5.77
N ALA A 85 14.63 -6.64 -6.94
CA ALA A 85 14.50 -7.54 -8.09
C ALA A 85 15.85 -8.08 -8.57
N GLN A 86 16.88 -7.23 -8.64
CA GLN A 86 18.24 -7.63 -9.00
C GLN A 86 18.79 -8.65 -7.99
N MET A 87 18.63 -8.38 -6.69
CA MET A 87 19.08 -9.28 -5.62
C MET A 87 18.42 -10.66 -5.72
N ILE A 88 17.10 -10.72 -5.87
CA ILE A 88 16.37 -12.00 -5.96
C ILE A 88 16.72 -12.75 -7.24
N ASN A 89 16.83 -12.05 -8.38
CA ASN A 89 17.23 -12.65 -9.64
C ASN A 89 18.62 -13.30 -9.55
N ALA A 90 19.59 -12.60 -8.95
CA ALA A 90 20.93 -13.13 -8.71
C ALA A 90 20.91 -14.35 -7.78
N GLN A 91 20.21 -14.27 -6.64
CA GLN A 91 20.11 -15.38 -5.67
C GLN A 91 19.42 -16.62 -6.25
N ARG A 92 18.55 -16.44 -7.24
CA ARG A 92 17.76 -17.51 -7.86
C ARG A 92 18.31 -17.98 -9.19
N ASN A 93 19.42 -17.41 -9.66
CA ASN A 93 19.95 -17.66 -11.00
C ASN A 93 18.87 -17.50 -12.10
N ARG A 94 18.08 -16.41 -12.01
CA ARG A 94 17.00 -16.09 -12.95
C ARG A 94 17.25 -14.75 -13.61
N SER A 95 16.67 -14.55 -14.79
CA SER A 95 16.62 -13.27 -15.50
C SER A 95 15.17 -12.84 -15.74
N GLY A 96 14.97 -11.57 -16.11
CA GLY A 96 13.65 -11.00 -16.42
C GLY A 96 12.97 -10.30 -15.23
N HIS A 97 11.68 -10.01 -15.41
CA HIS A 97 10.91 -9.21 -14.46
C HIS A 97 10.45 -10.02 -13.24
N LEU A 98 10.96 -9.66 -12.06
CA LEU A 98 10.40 -10.15 -10.80
C LEU A 98 8.98 -9.60 -10.58
N TRP A 99 8.83 -8.29 -10.76
CA TRP A 99 7.58 -7.56 -10.54
C TRP A 99 6.74 -7.44 -11.80
N GLN A 100 5.42 -7.57 -11.65
CA GLN A 100 4.47 -7.57 -12.76
C GLN A 100 4.46 -6.25 -13.56
N SER A 101 4.70 -5.14 -12.88
CA SER A 101 4.59 -3.78 -13.43
C SER A 101 5.27 -2.80 -12.48
N ARG A 102 5.23 -1.50 -12.82
CA ARG A 102 5.29 -0.45 -11.79
C ARG A 102 4.19 -0.69 -10.75
N TYR A 103 4.39 -0.21 -9.53
CA TYR A 103 3.41 -0.31 -8.45
C TYR A 103 2.01 0.15 -8.86
N PHE A 104 0.99 -0.51 -8.32
CA PHE A 104 -0.38 -0.05 -8.34
C PHE A 104 -0.61 0.85 -7.13
N GLY A 105 -1.48 1.85 -7.25
CA GLY A 105 -1.85 2.62 -6.08
C GLY A 105 -2.88 3.69 -6.35
N CYS A 106 -3.59 4.07 -5.30
CA CYS A 106 -4.62 5.10 -5.31
C CYS A 106 -4.46 6.07 -4.13
N PRO A 107 -4.79 7.35 -4.32
CA PRO A 107 -4.85 8.30 -3.22
C PRO A 107 -6.03 7.98 -2.30
N LEU A 108 -5.87 8.30 -1.03
CA LEU A 108 -6.82 8.03 0.05
C LEU A 108 -7.31 9.37 0.62
N SER A 109 -8.62 9.51 0.78
CA SER A 109 -9.16 10.57 1.62
C SER A 109 -8.87 10.30 3.10
N GLU A 110 -8.88 11.36 3.92
CA GLU A 110 -8.70 11.25 5.37
C GLU A 110 -9.76 10.33 6.00
N THR A 111 -11.03 10.45 5.57
CA THR A 111 -12.16 9.64 6.05
C THR A 111 -12.01 8.14 5.74
N HIS A 112 -11.17 7.78 4.76
CA HIS A 112 -10.95 6.40 4.34
C HIS A 112 -9.58 5.84 4.75
N LEU A 113 -8.70 6.68 5.31
CA LEU A 113 -7.34 6.29 5.68
C LEU A 113 -7.32 5.15 6.71
N GLY A 114 -8.12 5.25 7.79
CA GLY A 114 -8.22 4.20 8.80
C GLY A 114 -8.66 2.85 8.23
N ARG A 115 -9.62 2.85 7.30
CA ARG A 115 -10.06 1.64 6.60
C ARG A 115 -8.95 1.05 5.73
N ALA A 116 -8.17 1.89 5.06
CA ALA A 116 -7.05 1.46 4.23
C ALA A 116 -5.89 0.89 5.06
N LEU A 117 -5.58 1.50 6.21
CA LEU A 117 -4.59 0.99 7.17
C LEU A 117 -5.00 -0.41 7.68
N ALA A 118 -6.25 -0.56 8.12
CA ALA A 118 -6.78 -1.84 8.59
C ALA A 118 -6.81 -2.88 7.47
N TYR A 119 -7.20 -2.47 6.27
CA TYR A 119 -7.12 -3.32 5.09
C TYR A 119 -5.68 -3.84 4.91
N VAL A 120 -4.65 -3.01 4.97
CA VAL A 120 -3.26 -3.48 4.82
C VAL A 120 -2.91 -4.54 5.88
N GLU A 121 -3.26 -4.30 7.13
CA GLU A 121 -2.85 -5.13 8.27
C GLU A 121 -3.65 -6.41 8.45
N LEU A 122 -4.91 -6.42 7.99
CA LEU A 122 -5.79 -7.60 7.99
C LEU A 122 -5.56 -8.50 6.76
N ASN A 123 -4.68 -8.13 5.83
CA ASN A 123 -4.39 -8.96 4.65
C ASN A 123 -4.01 -10.43 4.98
N PRO A 124 -3.11 -10.71 5.94
CA PRO A 124 -2.76 -12.09 6.29
C PRO A 124 -3.92 -12.84 6.95
N VAL A 125 -4.83 -12.14 7.64
CA VAL A 125 -6.06 -12.72 8.20
C VAL A 125 -7.03 -13.08 7.07
N ARG A 126 -7.29 -12.15 6.14
CA ARG A 126 -8.13 -12.40 4.95
C ARG A 126 -7.59 -13.52 4.06
N ALA A 127 -6.28 -13.72 4.04
CA ALA A 127 -5.63 -14.80 3.31
C ALA A 127 -5.66 -16.15 4.07
N GLY A 128 -6.16 -16.19 5.31
CA GLY A 128 -6.21 -17.39 6.13
C GLY A 128 -4.85 -17.86 6.65
N ILE A 129 -3.82 -17.01 6.62
CA ILE A 129 -2.46 -17.34 7.07
C ILE A 129 -2.37 -17.34 8.59
N VAL A 130 -3.07 -16.40 9.23
CA VAL A 130 -3.13 -16.24 10.68
C VAL A 130 -4.56 -15.93 11.11
N ARG A 131 -4.87 -16.13 12.39
CA ARG A 131 -6.20 -15.82 12.94
C ARG A 131 -6.32 -14.36 13.38
N LYS A 132 -5.21 -13.76 13.81
CA LYS A 132 -5.15 -12.38 14.27
C LYS A 132 -3.99 -11.63 13.61
N PRO A 133 -4.12 -10.33 13.31
CA PRO A 133 -3.12 -9.58 12.54
C PRO A 133 -1.76 -9.51 13.25
N GLU A 134 -1.72 -9.43 14.58
CA GLU A 134 -0.50 -9.43 15.38
C GLU A 134 0.29 -10.74 15.30
N GLN A 135 -0.29 -11.83 14.80
CA GLN A 135 0.42 -13.10 14.63
C GLN A 135 1.30 -13.11 13.37
N TYR A 136 1.14 -12.13 12.48
CA TYR A 136 1.90 -12.04 11.24
C TYR A 136 3.07 -11.06 11.36
N GLN A 137 4.29 -11.59 11.52
CA GLN A 137 5.51 -10.80 11.72
C GLN A 137 5.89 -9.88 10.54
N TRP A 138 5.37 -10.14 9.34
CA TRP A 138 5.65 -9.36 8.14
C TRP A 138 4.57 -8.31 7.86
N SER A 139 4.10 -7.65 8.91
CA SER A 139 3.13 -6.56 8.89
C SER A 139 3.44 -5.52 9.97
N SER A 140 3.00 -4.28 9.77
CA SER A 140 3.06 -3.22 10.78
C SER A 140 2.11 -3.42 11.96
N ALA A 141 1.19 -4.39 11.89
CA ALA A 141 0.15 -4.60 12.91
C ALA A 141 0.69 -4.74 14.34
N GLN A 142 1.78 -5.48 14.53
CA GLN A 142 2.38 -5.65 15.87
C GLN A 142 2.89 -4.31 16.44
N VAL A 143 3.41 -3.44 15.57
CA VAL A 143 3.92 -2.13 15.98
C VAL A 143 2.76 -1.21 16.36
N HIS A 144 1.73 -1.14 15.50
CA HIS A 144 0.55 -0.32 15.76
C HIS A 144 -0.27 -0.78 16.96
N LEU A 145 -0.23 -2.07 17.30
CA LEU A 145 -0.82 -2.63 18.52
C LEU A 145 0.07 -2.48 19.76
N GLY A 146 1.28 -1.90 19.63
CA GLY A 146 2.22 -1.75 20.74
C GLY A 146 2.85 -3.05 21.24
N LEU A 147 2.74 -4.13 20.46
CA LEU A 147 3.22 -5.48 20.81
C LEU A 147 4.67 -5.72 20.38
N ALA A 148 5.20 -4.90 19.47
CA ALA A 148 6.58 -4.96 19.03
C ALA A 148 7.13 -3.56 18.68
N PRO A 149 8.44 -3.32 18.81
CA PRO A 149 9.06 -2.07 18.34
C PRO A 149 9.17 -2.05 16.81
N ASP A 150 9.18 -0.85 16.21
CA ASP A 150 9.55 -0.67 14.80
C ASP A 150 11.05 -0.85 14.57
N ARG A 151 11.48 -2.11 14.45
CA ARG A 151 12.90 -2.49 14.32
C ARG A 151 13.57 -1.86 13.10
N HIS A 152 12.82 -1.61 12.04
CA HIS A 152 13.35 -1.07 10.79
C HIS A 152 13.21 0.46 10.69
N ARG A 153 12.59 1.10 11.69
CA ARG A 153 12.32 2.56 11.73
C ARG A 153 11.70 3.06 10.43
N LEU A 154 10.72 2.31 9.94
CA LEU A 154 10.03 2.61 8.68
C LEU A 154 8.81 3.50 8.91
N LEU A 155 8.13 3.30 10.04
CA LEU A 155 6.82 3.85 10.28
C LEU A 155 6.92 5.28 10.82
N ASP A 156 6.04 6.13 10.34
CA ASP A 156 5.78 7.44 10.91
C ASP A 156 4.96 7.28 12.20
N LEU A 157 5.67 7.03 13.29
CA LEU A 157 5.06 6.82 14.61
C LEU A 157 4.57 8.13 15.25
N ASP A 158 5.00 9.29 14.76
CA ASP A 158 4.48 10.57 15.23
C ASP A 158 3.07 10.77 14.68
N PHE A 159 2.88 10.56 13.37
CA PHE A 159 1.54 10.49 12.76
C PHE A 159 0.65 9.47 13.47
N TRP A 160 1.19 8.27 13.73
CA TRP A 160 0.44 7.20 14.41
C TRP A 160 -0.02 7.62 15.81
N ARG A 161 0.84 8.29 16.59
CA ARG A 161 0.49 8.76 17.94
C ARG A 161 -0.58 9.84 17.91
N GLU A 162 -0.56 10.71 16.91
CA GLU A 162 -1.55 11.78 16.76
C GLU A 162 -2.91 11.29 16.23
N HIS A 163 -2.92 10.28 15.36
CA HIS A 163 -4.12 9.90 14.58
C HIS A 163 -4.61 8.45 14.83
N GLY A 164 -3.83 7.60 15.52
CA GLY A 164 -4.01 6.15 15.58
C GLY A 164 -4.05 5.57 17.00
N ALA A 165 -4.77 6.20 17.93
CA ALA A 165 -4.83 5.79 19.34
C ALA A 165 -5.09 4.28 19.52
N THR A 166 -4.17 3.59 20.20
CA THR A 166 -4.00 2.13 20.24
C THR A 166 -5.22 1.34 20.73
N GLU A 167 -5.94 1.84 21.74
CA GLU A 167 -7.15 1.17 22.27
C GLU A 167 -8.28 1.11 21.23
N THR A 168 -8.33 2.09 20.32
CA THR A 168 -9.29 2.06 19.21
C THR A 168 -8.84 1.15 18.06
N TRP A 169 -7.54 0.90 17.91
CA TRP A 169 -7.02 0.14 16.78
C TRP A 169 -7.34 -1.35 16.87
N GLN A 170 -7.18 -1.96 18.05
CA GLN A 170 -7.55 -3.36 18.23
C GLN A 170 -9.04 -3.60 17.93
N SER A 171 -9.92 -2.71 18.40
CA SER A 171 -11.35 -2.77 18.12
C SER A 171 -11.67 -2.58 16.64
N LEU A 172 -10.95 -1.68 15.96
CA LEU A 172 -11.12 -1.45 14.53
C LEU A 172 -10.69 -2.68 13.72
N LEU A 173 -9.55 -3.30 14.06
CA LEU A 173 -9.09 -4.55 13.43
C LEU A 173 -10.01 -5.75 13.73
N ALA A 174 -10.73 -5.73 14.86
CA ALA A 174 -11.72 -6.75 15.21
C ALA A 174 -13.08 -6.53 14.54
N THR A 175 -13.33 -5.34 13.97
CA THR A 175 -14.59 -5.03 13.30
C THR A 175 -14.68 -5.83 11.99
N PRO A 176 -15.78 -6.55 11.73
CA PRO A 176 -15.94 -7.29 10.48
C PRO A 176 -15.78 -6.39 9.25
N GLU A 177 -14.92 -6.81 8.31
CA GLU A 177 -14.72 -6.07 7.06
C GLU A 177 -15.96 -6.18 6.16
N ASP A 178 -16.43 -5.05 5.64
CA ASP A 178 -17.44 -5.05 4.58
C ASP A 178 -16.81 -5.58 3.27
N PRO A 179 -17.34 -6.68 2.69
CA PRO A 179 -16.88 -7.20 1.41
C PRO A 179 -16.99 -6.20 0.25
N ALA A 180 -17.96 -5.29 0.28
CA ALA A 180 -18.12 -4.25 -0.74
C ALA A 180 -16.95 -3.25 -0.67
N GLU A 181 -16.62 -2.76 0.52
CA GLU A 181 -15.48 -1.88 0.75
C GLU A 181 -14.15 -2.54 0.38
N THR A 182 -13.97 -3.80 0.77
CA THR A 182 -12.79 -4.61 0.39
C THR A 182 -12.62 -4.70 -1.14
N ARG A 183 -13.73 -4.84 -1.89
CA ARG A 183 -13.69 -4.84 -3.35
C ARG A 183 -13.43 -3.44 -3.92
N LEU A 184 -13.94 -2.40 -3.28
CA LEU A 184 -13.78 -1.02 -3.71
C LEU A 184 -12.32 -0.57 -3.61
N ILE A 185 -11.67 -0.73 -2.45
CA ILE A 185 -10.26 -0.35 -2.28
C ILE A 185 -9.35 -1.07 -3.28
N ARG A 186 -9.57 -2.37 -3.53
CA ARG A 186 -8.83 -3.13 -4.57
C ARG A 186 -9.01 -2.50 -5.94
N ARG A 187 -10.25 -2.20 -6.33
CA ARG A 187 -10.57 -1.61 -7.63
C ARG A 187 -9.91 -0.24 -7.79
N CYS A 188 -10.00 0.62 -6.78
CA CYS A 188 -9.36 1.93 -6.77
C CYS A 188 -7.83 1.79 -6.95
N THR A 189 -7.21 0.91 -6.16
CA THR A 189 -5.76 0.65 -6.20
C THR A 189 -5.27 0.24 -7.59
N PHE A 190 -5.92 -0.76 -8.21
CA PHE A 190 -5.48 -1.27 -9.52
C PHE A 190 -5.80 -0.34 -10.69
N SER A 191 -6.81 0.53 -10.54
CA SER A 191 -7.18 1.52 -11.56
C SER A 191 -6.50 2.88 -11.38
N GLY A 192 -5.91 3.14 -10.21
CA GLY A 192 -5.38 4.45 -9.82
C GLY A 192 -6.46 5.50 -9.54
N ARG A 193 -7.71 5.08 -9.36
CA ARG A 193 -8.82 6.00 -8.99
C ARG A 193 -8.73 6.33 -7.50
N PRO A 194 -9.01 7.58 -7.08
CA PRO A 194 -9.13 7.93 -5.67
C PRO A 194 -10.06 7.01 -4.89
N TYR A 195 -9.68 6.68 -3.66
CA TYR A 195 -10.52 5.98 -2.69
C TYR A 195 -10.91 6.97 -1.59
N GLY A 196 -12.12 7.51 -1.71
CA GLY A 196 -12.62 8.55 -0.83
C GLY A 196 -14.05 8.94 -1.13
N ASP A 197 -14.53 9.95 -0.41
CA ASP A 197 -15.83 10.58 -0.60
C ASP A 197 -15.92 11.37 -1.94
N GLU A 198 -17.15 11.75 -2.29
CA GLU A 198 -17.44 12.43 -3.56
C GLU A 198 -16.70 13.78 -3.68
N ASP A 199 -16.48 14.49 -2.58
CA ASP A 199 -15.77 15.77 -2.56
C ASP A 199 -14.28 15.57 -2.85
N PHE A 200 -13.67 14.55 -2.23
CA PHE A 200 -12.29 14.14 -2.53
C PHE A 200 -12.12 13.74 -3.99
N LEU A 201 -13.08 13.01 -4.55
CA LEU A 201 -13.09 12.68 -5.97
C LEU A 201 -13.19 13.94 -6.83
N ALA A 202 -14.09 14.88 -6.50
CA ALA A 202 -14.26 16.14 -7.23
C ALA A 202 -12.95 16.91 -7.32
N ARG A 203 -12.29 17.10 -6.17
CA ARG A 203 -11.02 17.80 -6.06
C ARG A 203 -9.93 17.16 -6.92
N PHE A 204 -9.82 15.83 -6.92
CA PHE A 204 -8.87 15.12 -7.76
C PHE A 204 -9.19 15.25 -9.26
N GLU A 205 -10.47 15.25 -9.64
CA GLU A 205 -10.87 15.46 -11.04
C GLU A 205 -10.48 16.84 -11.54
N GLU A 206 -10.68 17.86 -10.70
CA GLU A 206 -10.34 19.25 -11.00
C GLU A 206 -8.82 19.44 -11.11
N LEU A 207 -8.07 19.02 -10.10
CA LEU A 207 -6.62 19.23 -10.04
C LEU A 207 -5.86 18.54 -11.20
N PHE A 208 -6.28 17.32 -11.56
CA PHE A 208 -5.60 16.53 -12.59
C PHE A 208 -6.29 16.56 -13.95
N HIS A 209 -7.34 17.38 -14.11
CA HIS A 209 -8.16 17.49 -15.31
C HIS A 209 -8.56 16.11 -15.88
N ARG A 210 -8.95 15.18 -15.00
CA ARG A 210 -9.20 13.78 -15.34
C ARG A 210 -10.46 13.27 -14.65
N LYS A 211 -11.38 12.66 -15.41
CA LYS A 211 -12.57 12.04 -14.83
C LYS A 211 -12.23 10.73 -14.12
N PHE A 212 -12.59 10.67 -12.84
CA PHE A 212 -12.46 9.52 -11.96
C PHE A 212 -13.80 8.95 -11.54
N ARG A 213 -14.88 9.73 -11.55
CA ARG A 213 -16.24 9.23 -11.40
C ARG A 213 -16.62 8.44 -12.65
N ARG A 214 -17.30 7.31 -12.47
CA ARG A 214 -17.99 6.70 -13.61
C ARG A 214 -19.14 7.64 -13.94
N LEU A 215 -19.26 8.07 -15.20
CA LEU A 215 -20.56 8.49 -15.71
C LEU A 215 -21.50 7.32 -15.38
N LYS A 216 -22.57 7.56 -14.61
CA LYS A 216 -23.62 6.55 -14.41
C LYS A 216 -23.94 6.01 -15.80
N THR A 217 -23.70 4.73 -16.02
CA THR A 217 -24.26 4.05 -17.19
C THR A 217 -25.76 4.24 -17.06
N THR A 218 -26.34 5.08 -17.92
CA THR A 218 -27.78 5.14 -18.13
C THR A 218 -28.27 3.70 -18.22
N PRO A 219 -29.31 3.27 -17.48
CA PRO A 219 -29.90 1.97 -17.71
C PRO A 219 -30.23 1.89 -19.19
N ALA A 220 -29.80 0.82 -19.86
CA ALA A 220 -30.25 0.56 -21.21
C ALA A 220 -31.78 0.60 -21.19
N ALA A 221 -32.35 1.47 -22.03
CA ALA A 221 -33.79 1.58 -22.16
C ALA A 221 -34.36 0.22 -22.61
N ALA A 222 -35.38 -0.21 -21.86
CA ALA A 222 -36.40 -1.24 -22.13
C ALA A 222 -36.06 -2.41 -23.05
#